data_AF-A0A7J7S766-F1
#
_entry.id   AF-A0A7J7S766-F1
#
_cell.length_a   1.000
_cell.length_b   1.000
_cell.length_c   1.000
_cell.angle_alpha   90.00
_cell.angle_beta   90.00
_cell.angle_gamma   90.00
#
_symmetry.space_group_name_H-M   'P 1'
#
loop_
_entity.id
_entity.type
_entity.pdbx_description
1 polymer ?
#
loop_
_entity_poly.entity_id
_entity_poly.type
_entity_poly.pdbx_seq_one_letter_code
_entity_poly.pdbx_strand_id
1 'polypeptide(L)'
;MARPWQVPQILLVILVALVALTYQARRKTFISVQEVPASETYVIATMQFVTNEFNKESDDKYSFRIVRVLKVKKLQIECFYSVFVVPWFEKYKILNKNCTNG
;
A
#
# COMPACT_ATOMS: atom_id res chain seq x y z
N MET A 1 -16.65 -33.19 -40.89
CA MET A 1 -17.73 -32.80 -39.95
C MET A 1 -17.11 -31.94 -38.85
N ALA A 2 -17.15 -30.62 -38.97
CA ALA A 2 -16.70 -29.72 -37.91
C ALA A 2 -17.74 -29.78 -36.77
N ARG A 3 -17.31 -30.16 -35.57
CA ARG A 3 -18.21 -30.49 -34.46
C ARG A 3 -18.85 -29.18 -33.96
N PRO A 4 -20.17 -28.97 -34.09
CA PRO A 4 -20.84 -27.69 -33.81
C PRO A 4 -20.79 -27.26 -32.33
N TRP A 5 -20.29 -28.14 -31.44
CA TRP A 5 -20.08 -27.88 -30.02
C TRP A 5 -18.74 -27.22 -29.66
N GLN A 6 -17.81 -27.08 -30.60
CA GLN A 6 -16.51 -26.45 -30.33
C GLN A 6 -16.62 -24.92 -30.22
N VAL A 7 -17.51 -24.29 -31.00
CA VAL A 7 -17.68 -22.83 -31.01
C VAL A 7 -18.22 -22.30 -29.66
N PRO A 8 -19.25 -22.91 -29.04
CA PRO A 8 -19.71 -22.51 -27.70
C PRO A 8 -18.63 -22.66 -26.62
N GLN A 9 -17.80 -23.71 -26.71
CA GLN A 9 -16.73 -23.97 -25.75
C GLN A 9 -15.61 -22.92 -25.85
N ILE A 10 -15.24 -22.52 -27.07
CA ILE A 10 -14.23 -21.47 -27.28
C ILE A 10 -14.74 -20.13 -26.75
N LEU A 11 -16.01 -19.79 -26.99
CA LEU A 11 -16.61 -18.55 -26.47
C LEU A 11 -16.63 -18.51 -24.94
N LEU A 12 -16.95 -19.64 -24.28
CA LEU A 12 -16.92 -19.75 -22.82
C LEU A 12 -15.51 -19.56 -22.27
N VAL A 13 -14.49 -20.18 -22.88
CA VAL A 13 -13.09 -20.01 -22.48
C VAL A 13 -12.64 -18.55 -22.60
N ILE A 14 -13.02 -17.87 -23.69
CA ILE A 14 -12.71 -16.45 -23.89
C ILE A 14 -13.38 -15.59 -22.82
N LEU A 15 -14.66 -15.83 -22.52
CA LEU A 15 -15.38 -15.12 -21.45
C LEU A 15 -14.72 -15.31 -20.09
N VAL A 16 -14.37 -16.55 -19.72
CA VAL A 16 -13.69 -16.85 -18.46
C VAL A 16 -12.32 -16.17 -18.41
N ALA A 17 -11.56 -16.19 -19.51
CA ALA A 17 -10.27 -15.52 -19.60
C ALA A 17 -10.39 -14.00 -19.43
N LEU A 18 -11.39 -13.36 -20.04
CA LEU A 18 -11.65 -11.92 -19.90
C LEU A 18 -12.07 -11.55 -18.47
N VAL A 19 -12.92 -12.36 -17.83
CA VAL A 19 -13.31 -12.17 -16.43
C VAL A 19 -12.11 -12.34 -15.50
N ALA A 20 -11.26 -13.35 -15.72
CA ALA A 20 -10.03 -13.53 -14.94
C ALA A 20 -9.04 -12.37 -15.14
N LEU A 21 -8.90 -11.88 -16.37
CA LEU A 21 -8.01 -10.76 -16.71
C LEU A 21 -8.47 -9.45 -16.04
N THR A 22 -9.78 -9.18 -16.07
CA THR A 22 -10.36 -8.00 -15.39
C THR A 22 -10.29 -8.12 -13.87
N TYR A 23 -10.49 -9.32 -13.30
CA TYR A 23 -10.29 -9.58 -11.88
C TYR A 23 -8.82 -9.37 -11.44
N GLN A 24 -7.87 -9.88 -12.24
CA GLN A 24 -6.43 -9.72 -12.00
C GLN A 24 -5.99 -8.26 -12.13
N ALA A 25 -6.51 -7.53 -13.12
CA ALA A 25 -6.26 -6.09 -13.27
C ALA A 25 -6.84 -5.29 -12.08
N ARG A 26 -8.02 -5.68 -11.58
CA ARG A 26 -8.65 -5.04 -10.41
C ARG A 26 -7.90 -5.33 -9.10
N ARG A 27 -7.24 -6.49 -8.97
CA ARG A 27 -6.36 -6.81 -7.83
C ARG A 27 -5.04 -6.06 -7.85
N LYS A 28 -4.55 -5.64 -9.02
CA LYS A 28 -3.46 -4.67 -9.11
C LYS A 28 -4.00 -3.29 -8.76
N THR A 29 -4.30 -3.10 -7.48
CA THR A 29 -4.51 -1.78 -6.92
C THR A 29 -3.17 -1.07 -7.09
N PHE A 30 -3.07 -0.20 -8.10
CA PHE A 30 -1.86 0.59 -8.35
C PHE A 30 -1.63 1.42 -7.09
N ILE A 31 -0.70 1.00 -6.23
CA ILE A 31 -0.48 1.71 -4.98
C ILE A 31 0.19 3.02 -5.35
N SER A 32 -0.40 4.12 -4.91
CA SER A 32 0.09 5.47 -5.20
C SER A 32 1.41 5.65 -4.50
N VAL A 33 2.48 5.69 -5.29
CA VAL A 33 3.84 5.96 -4.81
C VAL A 33 4.21 7.34 -5.32
N GLN A 34 4.25 8.32 -4.41
CA GLN A 34 4.62 9.69 -4.74
C GLN A 34 6.02 9.98 -4.23
N GLU A 35 6.81 10.70 -5.01
CA GLU A 35 8.08 11.25 -4.55
C GLU A 35 7.79 12.49 -3.70
N VAL A 36 8.39 12.57 -2.52
CA VAL A 36 8.15 13.64 -1.54
C VAL A 36 9.48 14.28 -1.16
N PRO A 37 9.56 15.59 -0.87
CA PRO A 37 10.81 16.20 -0.47
C PRO A 37 11.31 15.69 0.89
N ALA A 38 12.65 15.65 1.03
CA ALA A 38 13.30 15.28 2.29
C ALA A 38 13.16 16.33 3.41
N SER A 39 12.66 17.53 3.07
CA SER A 39 12.40 18.61 4.02
C SER A 39 11.11 18.44 4.82
N GLU A 40 10.28 17.45 4.49
CA GLU A 40 9.07 17.14 5.25
C GLU A 40 9.40 16.75 6.69
N THR A 41 8.61 17.25 7.65
CA THR A 41 8.87 17.06 9.08
C THR A 41 8.85 15.59 9.50
N TYR A 42 7.91 14.80 8.97
CA TYR A 42 7.83 13.37 9.25
C TYR A 42 9.01 12.61 8.62
N VAL A 43 9.53 13.07 7.48
CA VAL A 43 10.70 12.48 6.82
C VAL A 43 11.95 12.74 7.64
N ILE A 44 12.12 13.98 8.12
CA ILE A 44 13.22 14.36 9.02
C ILE A 44 13.18 13.52 10.30
N ALA A 45 12.01 13.43 10.95
CA ALA A 45 11.84 12.62 12.16
C ALA A 45 12.16 11.13 11.91
N THR A 46 11.75 10.59 10.75
CA THR A 46 12.07 9.22 10.35
C THR A 46 13.58 9.02 10.16
N MET A 47 14.26 9.97 9.51
CA MET A 47 15.71 9.91 9.31
C MET A 47 16.48 9.98 10.63
N GLN A 48 16.02 10.81 11.57
CA GLN A 48 16.58 10.87 12.92
C GLN A 48 16.40 9.54 13.65
N PHE A 49 15.20 8.97 13.63
CA PHE A 49 14.92 7.66 14.22
C PHE A 49 15.85 6.58 13.65
N VAL A 50 15.92 6.46 12.31
CA VAL A 50 16.77 5.48 11.64
C VAL A 50 18.25 5.67 11.98
N THR A 51 18.73 6.91 12.02
CA THR A 51 20.13 7.21 12.36
C THR A 51 20.44 6.80 13.81
N ASN A 52 19.52 7.06 14.74
CA ASN A 52 19.69 6.73 16.15
C ASN A 52 19.70 5.21 16.37
N GLU A 53 18.73 4.49 15.79
CA GLU A 53 18.66 3.03 15.92
C GLU A 53 19.88 2.37 15.27
N PHE A 54 20.29 2.82 14.08
CA PHE A 54 21.48 2.29 13.43
C PHE A 54 22.75 2.48 14.27
N ASN A 55 22.96 3.67 14.84
CA ASN A 55 24.13 3.95 15.67
C ASN A 55 24.11 3.21 17.01
N LYS A 56 22.92 2.84 17.52
CA LYS A 56 22.76 2.05 18.72
C LYS A 56 23.07 0.57 18.48
N GLU A 57 22.73 0.05 17.31
CA GLU A 57 23.02 -1.33 16.90
C GLU A 57 24.45 -1.51 16.38
N SER A 58 25.08 -0.44 15.90
CA SER A 58 26.45 -0.48 15.42
C SER A 58 27.45 -0.55 16.57
N ASP A 59 28.42 -1.45 16.47
CA ASP A 59 29.56 -1.55 17.39
C ASP A 59 30.73 -0.63 17.00
N ASP A 60 30.51 0.29 16.05
CA ASP A 60 31.54 1.24 15.65
C ASP A 60 31.78 2.27 16.76
N LYS A 61 33.03 2.67 16.93
CA LYS A 61 33.42 3.72 17.87
C LYS A 61 32.77 5.08 17.52
N TYR A 62 32.45 5.31 16.25
CA TYR A 62 31.94 6.57 15.76
C TYR A 62 30.49 6.47 15.30
N SER A 63 29.76 7.57 15.46
CA SER A 63 28.39 7.68 14.98
C SER A 63 28.35 7.99 13.48
N PHE A 64 27.49 7.26 12.77
CA PHE A 64 27.17 7.50 11.38
C PHE A 64 26.12 8.61 11.24
N ARG A 65 26.21 9.34 10.13
CA ARG A 65 25.24 10.38 9.75
C ARG A 65 24.85 10.23 8.28
N ILE A 66 23.60 10.54 7.98
CA ILE A 66 23.10 10.60 6.60
C ILE A 66 23.68 11.84 5.93
N VAL A 67 24.53 11.65 4.91
CA VAL A 67 25.15 12.76 4.16
C VAL A 67 24.24 13.27 3.05
N ARG A 68 23.54 12.35 2.36
CA ARG A 68 22.68 12.71 1.23
C ARG A 68 21.51 11.75 1.11
N VAL A 69 20.32 12.31 0.95
CA VAL A 69 19.10 11.56 0.63
C VAL A 69 18.89 11.64 -0.88
N LEU A 70 18.80 10.48 -1.53
CA LEU A 70 18.63 10.43 -2.98
C LEU A 70 17.16 10.62 -3.39
N LYS A 71 16.28 9.81 -2.81
CA LYS A 71 14.84 9.82 -3.10
C LYS A 71 14.06 9.43 -1.86
N VAL A 72 12.92 10.07 -1.66
CA VAL A 72 11.94 9.70 -0.64
C VAL A 72 10.65 9.39 -1.37
N LYS A 73 10.13 8.19 -1.13
CA LYS A 73 8.89 7.72 -1.73
C LYS A 73 7.89 7.45 -0.62
N LYS A 74 6.70 8.02 -0.76
CA LYS A 74 5.59 7.82 0.17
C LYS A 74 4.52 6.99 -0.51
N LEU A 75 4.03 6.00 0.22
CA LEU A 75 2.82 5.26 -0.13
C LEU A 75 1.62 6.03 0.40
N GLN A 76 0.72 6.49 -0.48
CA GLN A 76 -0.51 7.15 -0.06
C GLN A 76 -1.70 6.21 -0.22
N ILE A 77 -2.37 5.95 0.90
CA ILE A 77 -3.61 5.17 0.98
C ILE A 77 -4.60 6.03 1.76
N GLU A 78 -5.75 6.29 1.14
CA GLU A 78 -6.84 6.99 1.77
C GLU A 78 -7.80 5.96 2.35
N CYS A 79 -8.12 6.08 3.64
CA CYS A 79 -9.00 5.14 4.31
C CYS A 79 -10.14 5.88 5.01
N PHE A 80 -11.36 5.49 4.68
CA PHE A 80 -12.59 5.91 5.34
C PHE A 80 -13.00 4.86 6.37
N TYR A 81 -13.13 5.29 7.62
CA TYR A 81 -13.57 4.45 8.73
C TYR A 81 -14.92 4.93 9.25
N SER A 82 -15.85 4.00 9.45
CA SER A 82 -17.06 4.25 10.23
C SER A 82 -16.86 3.63 11.61
N VAL A 83 -16.94 4.43 12.66
CA VAL A 83 -16.66 4.00 14.04
C VAL A 83 -17.87 4.26 14.92
N PHE A 84 -18.26 3.27 15.70
CA PHE A 84 -19.24 3.38 16.77
C PHE A 84 -18.54 3.72 18.08
N VAL A 85 -19.11 4.66 18.85
CA VAL A 85 -18.47 5.19 20.06
C VAL A 85 -19.49 5.26 21.20
N VAL A 86 -19.10 4.78 22.38
CA VAL A 86 -19.81 5.02 23.65
C VAL A 86 -18.86 5.77 24.58
N PRO A 87 -18.86 7.12 24.55
CA PRO A 87 -17.82 7.94 25.17
C PRO A 87 -17.70 7.75 26.68
N TRP A 88 -18.84 7.67 27.37
CA TRP A 88 -18.94 7.54 28.82
C TRP A 88 -18.34 6.27 29.40
N PHE A 89 -18.10 5.27 28.55
CA PHE A 89 -17.48 4.00 28.91
C PHE A 89 -16.19 3.74 28.12
N GLU A 90 -15.70 4.74 27.37
CA GLU A 90 -14.52 4.63 26.50
C GLU A 90 -14.57 3.42 25.55
N LYS A 91 -15.77 3.04 25.10
CA LYS A 91 -15.93 1.91 24.17
C LYS A 91 -15.93 2.41 22.74
N TYR A 92 -15.03 1.86 21.92
CA TYR A 92 -14.90 2.17 20.51
C TYR A 92 -14.99 0.89 19.69
N LYS A 93 -15.71 0.91 18.57
CA LYS A 93 -15.81 -0.24 17.65
C LYS A 93 -15.81 0.25 16.21
N ILE A 94 -14.88 -0.25 15.39
CA ILE A 94 -14.89 -0.02 13.95
C ILE A 94 -16.03 -0.84 13.33
N LEU A 95 -16.96 -0.16 12.67
CA LEU A 95 -18.09 -0.78 11.99
C LEU A 95 -17.76 -1.10 10.52
N ASN A 96 -17.07 -0.19 9.85
CA ASN A 96 -16.69 -0.35 8.44
C ASN A 96 -15.33 0.30 8.17
N LYS A 97 -14.59 -0.25 7.22
CA LYS A 97 -13.30 0.27 6.73
C LYS A 97 -13.28 0.13 5.22
N ASN A 98 -13.15 1.25 4.53
CA ASN A 98 -12.92 1.28 3.09
C ASN A 98 -11.61 2.02 2.81
N CYS A 99 -10.68 1.40 2.10
CA CYS A 99 -9.41 2.02 1.74
C CYS A 99 -9.26 2.04 0.22
N THR A 100 -8.89 3.19 -0.32
CA THR A 100 -8.56 3.42 -1.73
C THR A 100 -7.10 3.84 -1.84
N ASN A 101 -6.47 3.45 -2.94
CA ASN A 101 -5.17 4.00 -3.29
C ASN A 101 -5.39 5.44 -3.75
N GLY A 102 -4.55 6.37 -3.26
CA GLY A 102 -4.65 7.79 -3.60
C GLY A 102 -4.22 8.14 -5.02
#